data_AF-A0A8J2VYT8-F1
#
_entry.id   AF-A0A8J2VYT8-F1
#
_cell.length_a   1.000
_cell.length_b   1.000
_cell.length_c   1.000
_cell.angle_alpha   90.00
_cell.angle_beta   90.00
_cell.angle_gamma   90.00
#
_symmetry.space_group_name_H-M   'P 1'
#
loop_
_entity.id
_entity.type
_entity.pdbx_description
1 polymer ?
#
loop_
_entity_poly.entity_id
_entity_poly.type
_entity_poly.pdbx_seq_one_letter_code
_entity_poly.pdbx_strand_id
1 'polypeptide(L)'
;MSWNAVKISRILRKLLTVSTLRILDLSNNRISRQGVTAIANNLESAVSLHTLDLSNNPITSRDAFLLLSKLRTKSISLVNLIMDNIEVNREFVKERARILALKYRRNCKITYGPVRHDYVLSTPDLREILLKRFDYLTSKGSKKHQLDIGLYFLEKKELENFIQPRQVQRDMKIAGVSVDNELIEGVLDMFPGPKLEKGGKTMDLVGIVEIVMRLWPEKKLPPKPEPEPEEQKVVKGQKGKKKKKKK
;
A
#
# COMPACT_ATOMS: atom_id res chain seq x y z
N MET A 1 -34.28 -5.22 -26.44
CA MET A 1 -34.88 -6.33 -25.65
C MET A 1 -34.64 -7.63 -26.41
N SER A 2 -33.78 -8.53 -25.94
CA SER A 2 -33.55 -9.80 -26.65
C SER A 2 -34.65 -10.79 -26.29
N TRP A 3 -35.40 -11.25 -27.30
CA TRP A 3 -36.54 -12.16 -27.14
C TRP A 3 -36.14 -13.53 -26.54
N ASN A 4 -34.84 -13.85 -26.56
CA ASN A 4 -34.29 -15.08 -26.00
C ASN A 4 -34.23 -15.04 -24.46
N ALA A 5 -34.05 -13.86 -23.86
CA ALA A 5 -33.89 -13.73 -22.42
C ALA A 5 -35.18 -14.07 -21.64
N VAL A 6 -36.34 -13.63 -22.13
CA VAL A 6 -37.65 -13.89 -21.51
C VAL A 6 -38.09 -15.35 -21.69
N LYS A 7 -37.79 -15.97 -22.84
CA LYS A 7 -38.09 -17.39 -23.08
C LYS A 7 -37.23 -18.31 -22.21
N ILE A 8 -35.93 -18.02 -22.10
CA ILE A 8 -34.99 -18.80 -21.30
C ILE A 8 -35.32 -18.70 -19.80
N SER A 9 -35.67 -17.52 -19.27
CA SER A 9 -35.96 -17.36 -17.83
C SER A 9 -37.14 -18.22 -17.36
N ARG A 10 -38.21 -18.33 -18.17
CA ARG A 10 -39.37 -19.17 -17.86
C ARG A 10 -39.03 -20.66 -17.87
N ILE A 11 -38.21 -21.08 -18.83
CA ILE A 11 -37.75 -22.47 -18.95
C ILE A 11 -36.84 -22.82 -17.76
N LEU A 12 -35.86 -21.95 -17.45
CA LEU A 12 -34.96 -22.13 -16.31
C LEU A 12 -35.72 -22.24 -14.99
N ARG A 13 -36.74 -21.42 -14.77
CA ARG A 13 -37.61 -21.53 -13.59
C ARG A 13 -38.23 -22.92 -13.48
N LYS A 14 -38.82 -23.45 -14.56
CA LYS A 14 -39.40 -24.80 -14.56
C LYS A 14 -38.36 -25.88 -14.33
N LEU A 15 -37.20 -25.77 -14.99
CA LEU A 15 -36.12 -26.74 -14.89
C LEU A 15 -35.56 -26.83 -13.47
N LEU A 16 -35.41 -25.68 -12.80
CA LEU A 16 -34.95 -25.61 -11.41
C LEU A 16 -35.95 -26.18 -10.41
N THR A 17 -37.24 -26.33 -10.75
CA THR A 17 -38.23 -26.99 -9.87
C THR A 17 -38.24 -28.51 -9.97
N VAL A 18 -37.48 -29.10 -10.90
CA VAL A 18 -37.44 -30.55 -11.10
C VAL A 18 -36.69 -31.20 -9.93
N SER A 19 -37.39 -32.04 -9.16
CA SER A 19 -36.87 -32.68 -7.94
C SER A 19 -35.87 -33.81 -8.18
N THR A 20 -35.69 -34.24 -9.42
CA THR A 20 -34.73 -35.28 -9.83
C THR A 20 -33.48 -34.71 -10.49
N LEU A 21 -33.45 -33.41 -10.82
CA LEU A 21 -32.37 -32.78 -11.57
C LEU A 21 -31.15 -32.53 -10.68
N ARG A 22 -30.12 -33.38 -10.83
CA ARG A 22 -28.88 -33.28 -10.04
C ARG A 22 -27.81 -32.39 -10.68
N ILE A 23 -27.74 -32.36 -12.00
CA ILE A 23 -26.71 -31.66 -12.77
C ILE A 23 -27.41 -30.83 -13.84
N LEU A 24 -27.07 -29.55 -13.92
CA LEU A 24 -27.53 -28.64 -14.94
C LEU A 24 -26.32 -27.99 -15.61
N ASP A 25 -26.02 -28.42 -16.82
CA ASP A 25 -24.99 -27.83 -17.67
C ASP A 25 -25.63 -26.80 -18.61
N LEU A 26 -25.23 -25.55 -18.47
CA LEU A 26 -25.60 -24.45 -19.35
C LEU A 26 -24.35 -23.75 -19.89
N SER A 27 -23.21 -24.45 -19.90
CA SER A 27 -21.96 -23.92 -20.44
C SER A 27 -22.08 -23.56 -21.93
N ASN A 28 -21.25 -22.65 -22.41
CA ASN A 28 -21.18 -22.23 -23.82
C ASN A 28 -22.51 -21.71 -24.38
N ASN A 29 -23.33 -21.13 -23.52
CA ASN A 29 -24.56 -20.47 -23.93
C ASN A 29 -24.34 -18.95 -24.01
N ARG A 30 -25.32 -18.24 -24.57
CA ARG A 30 -25.36 -16.77 -24.54
C ARG A 30 -26.33 -16.31 -23.46
N ILE A 31 -26.14 -16.79 -22.22
CA ILE A 31 -27.01 -16.42 -21.10
C ILE A 31 -26.85 -14.92 -20.83
N SER A 32 -27.93 -14.18 -21.05
CA SER A 32 -27.99 -12.76 -20.72
C SER A 32 -28.07 -12.55 -19.19
N ARG A 33 -27.77 -11.32 -18.75
CA ARG A 33 -27.97 -10.88 -17.36
C ARG A 33 -29.31 -11.29 -16.74
N GLN A 34 -30.41 -11.16 -17.50
CA GLN A 34 -31.75 -11.55 -17.03
C GLN A 34 -31.86 -13.05 -16.76
N GLY A 35 -31.19 -13.87 -17.58
CA GLY A 35 -31.10 -15.31 -17.36
C GLY A 35 -30.36 -15.63 -16.07
N VAL A 36 -29.20 -14.99 -15.83
CA VAL A 36 -28.45 -15.16 -14.57
C VAL A 36 -29.27 -14.75 -13.36
N THR A 37 -29.97 -13.61 -13.43
CA THR A 37 -30.88 -13.17 -12.35
C THR A 37 -32.01 -14.17 -12.11
N ALA A 38 -32.58 -14.75 -13.18
CA ALA A 38 -33.59 -15.79 -13.05
C ALA A 38 -33.04 -17.05 -12.36
N ILE A 39 -31.82 -17.49 -12.70
CA ILE A 39 -31.15 -18.60 -12.02
C ILE A 39 -30.96 -18.27 -10.54
N ALA A 40 -30.36 -17.12 -10.23
CA ALA A 40 -30.07 -16.70 -8.86
C ALA A 40 -31.33 -16.62 -7.98
N ASN A 41 -32.46 -16.15 -8.53
CA ASN A 41 -33.70 -16.02 -7.78
C ASN A 41 -34.47 -17.34 -7.61
N ASN A 42 -34.24 -18.33 -8.48
CA ASN A 42 -34.93 -19.63 -8.41
C ASN A 42 -34.03 -20.76 -7.90
N LEU A 43 -32.79 -20.45 -7.51
CA LEU A 43 -31.82 -21.43 -7.01
C LEU A 43 -32.28 -22.09 -5.70
N GLU A 44 -33.07 -21.38 -4.89
CA GLU A 44 -33.69 -21.91 -3.66
C GLU A 44 -34.77 -22.96 -3.95
N SER A 45 -35.44 -22.88 -5.11
CA SER A 45 -36.41 -23.88 -5.54
C SER A 45 -35.73 -25.15 -6.08
N ALA A 46 -34.44 -25.08 -6.40
CA ALA A 46 -33.64 -26.21 -6.88
C ALA A 46 -33.15 -27.09 -5.72
N VAL A 47 -34.09 -27.75 -5.05
CA VAL A 47 -33.85 -28.60 -3.88
C VAL A 47 -32.97 -29.82 -4.17
N SER A 48 -32.89 -30.26 -5.42
CA SER A 48 -32.12 -31.44 -5.81
C SER A 48 -30.88 -31.13 -6.65
N LEU A 49 -30.62 -29.87 -6.99
CA LEU A 49 -29.53 -29.51 -7.91
C LEU A 49 -28.18 -29.44 -7.18
N HIS A 50 -27.26 -30.33 -7.54
CA HIS A 50 -25.93 -30.43 -6.92
C HIS A 50 -24.87 -29.71 -7.75
N THR A 51 -24.99 -29.73 -9.08
CA THR A 51 -23.99 -29.12 -9.98
C THR A 51 -24.68 -28.19 -10.97
N LEU A 52 -24.16 -26.98 -11.07
CA LEU A 52 -24.57 -25.97 -12.04
C LEU A 52 -23.33 -25.48 -12.78
N ASP A 53 -23.31 -25.69 -14.09
CA ASP A 53 -22.25 -25.20 -14.97
C ASP A 53 -22.76 -24.01 -15.80
N LEU A 54 -22.08 -22.87 -15.67
CA LEU A 54 -22.34 -21.64 -16.41
C LEU A 54 -21.12 -21.20 -17.23
N SER A 55 -20.12 -22.06 -17.38
CA SER A 55 -18.84 -21.73 -18.01
C SER A 55 -19.01 -21.20 -19.43
N ASN A 56 -18.09 -20.37 -19.91
CA ASN A 56 -18.11 -19.82 -21.27
C ASN A 56 -19.41 -19.07 -21.65
N ASN A 57 -20.08 -18.45 -20.67
CA ASN A 57 -21.20 -17.55 -20.92
C ASN A 57 -20.76 -16.08 -20.74
N PRO A 58 -21.42 -15.12 -21.42
CA PRO A 58 -21.13 -13.69 -21.27
C PRO A 58 -21.72 -13.13 -19.95
N ILE A 59 -21.26 -13.65 -18.82
CA ILE A 59 -21.67 -13.25 -17.47
C ILE A 59 -20.74 -12.15 -16.97
N THR A 60 -21.30 -11.06 -16.47
CA THR A 60 -20.49 -9.97 -15.91
C THR A 60 -20.03 -10.32 -14.48
N SER A 61 -18.94 -9.72 -14.02
CA SER A 61 -18.43 -9.91 -12.65
C SER A 61 -19.48 -9.60 -11.57
N ARG A 62 -20.36 -8.61 -11.80
CA ARG A 62 -21.48 -8.29 -10.90
C ARG A 62 -22.55 -9.39 -10.87
N ASP A 63 -22.88 -9.95 -12.02
CA ASP A 63 -23.89 -11.01 -12.11
C ASP A 63 -23.35 -12.34 -11.54
N ALA A 64 -22.06 -12.64 -11.74
CA ALA A 64 -21.38 -13.76 -11.09
C ALA A 64 -21.36 -13.59 -9.56
N PHE A 65 -21.08 -12.38 -9.06
CA PHE A 65 -21.16 -12.05 -7.64
C PHE A 65 -22.57 -12.24 -7.07
N LEU A 66 -23.61 -11.80 -7.79
CA LEU A 66 -25.00 -12.00 -7.39
C LEU A 66 -25.30 -13.49 -7.20
N LEU A 67 -24.91 -14.33 -8.16
CA LEU A 67 -25.17 -15.77 -8.09
C LEU A 67 -24.38 -16.43 -6.96
N LEU A 68 -23.12 -16.04 -6.77
CA LEU A 68 -22.29 -16.47 -5.65
C LEU A 68 -22.92 -16.12 -4.30
N SER A 69 -23.44 -14.90 -4.14
CA SER A 69 -24.02 -14.41 -2.89
C SER A 69 -25.20 -15.26 -2.39
N LYS A 70 -25.95 -15.88 -3.32
CA LYS A 70 -27.06 -16.78 -2.99
C LYS A 70 -26.61 -18.02 -2.24
N LEU A 71 -25.37 -18.50 -2.48
CA LEU A 71 -24.84 -19.68 -1.78
C LEU A 71 -24.60 -19.46 -0.28
N ARG A 72 -24.75 -18.23 0.23
CA ARG A 72 -24.86 -17.99 1.68
C ARG A 72 -26.12 -18.60 2.29
N THR A 73 -27.18 -18.78 1.52
CA THR A 73 -28.42 -19.37 2.03
C THR A 73 -28.22 -20.87 2.25
N LYS A 74 -28.52 -21.36 3.46
CA LYS A 74 -28.34 -22.78 3.83
C LYS A 74 -29.28 -23.73 3.06
N SER A 75 -30.45 -23.26 2.63
CA SER A 75 -31.44 -24.09 1.93
C SER A 75 -31.03 -24.51 0.51
N ILE A 76 -30.05 -23.82 -0.10
CA ILE A 76 -29.62 -24.14 -1.46
C ILE A 76 -28.75 -25.39 -1.45
N SER A 77 -29.16 -26.42 -2.19
CA SER A 77 -28.50 -27.74 -2.23
C SER A 77 -27.21 -27.79 -3.08
N LEU A 78 -26.88 -26.70 -3.79
CA LEU A 78 -25.78 -26.66 -4.75
C LEU A 78 -24.41 -26.92 -4.10
N VAL A 79 -23.66 -27.86 -4.67
CA VAL A 79 -22.31 -28.22 -4.24
C VAL A 79 -21.27 -27.68 -5.22
N ASN A 80 -21.53 -27.80 -6.52
CA ASN A 80 -20.60 -27.38 -7.56
C ASN A 80 -21.21 -26.21 -8.34
N LEU A 81 -20.53 -25.07 -8.31
CA LEU A 81 -20.80 -23.93 -9.17
C LEU A 81 -19.60 -23.73 -10.10
N ILE A 82 -19.76 -24.10 -11.35
CA ILE A 82 -18.70 -24.02 -12.36
C ILE A 82 -18.94 -22.76 -13.19
N MET A 83 -17.96 -21.85 -13.18
CA MET A 83 -18.01 -20.59 -13.92
C MET A 83 -16.68 -20.36 -14.65
N ASP A 84 -16.14 -21.41 -15.26
CA ASP A 84 -14.87 -21.33 -15.96
C ASP A 84 -14.98 -20.34 -17.13
N ASN A 85 -13.90 -19.60 -17.36
CA ASN A 85 -13.85 -18.54 -18.38
C ASN A 85 -14.87 -17.41 -18.18
N ILE A 86 -15.35 -17.19 -16.95
CA ILE A 86 -16.12 -15.98 -16.58
C ILE A 86 -15.21 -15.02 -15.82
N GLU A 87 -15.11 -13.79 -16.32
CA GLU A 87 -14.30 -12.74 -15.71
C GLU A 87 -14.94 -12.23 -14.41
N VAL A 88 -14.19 -12.25 -13.30
CA VAL A 88 -14.67 -11.84 -11.96
C VAL A 88 -13.84 -10.70 -11.38
N ASN A 89 -14.28 -10.10 -10.28
CA ASN A 89 -13.53 -9.03 -9.59
C ASN A 89 -12.92 -9.52 -8.27
N ARG A 90 -12.09 -8.68 -7.63
CA ARG A 90 -11.52 -8.99 -6.30
C ARG A 90 -12.59 -9.24 -5.22
N GLU A 91 -13.72 -8.56 -5.29
CA GLU A 91 -14.82 -8.72 -4.33
C GLU A 91 -15.41 -10.13 -4.41
N PHE A 92 -15.57 -10.68 -5.61
CA PHE A 92 -15.97 -12.06 -5.84
C PHE A 92 -15.00 -13.04 -5.19
N VAL A 93 -13.69 -12.84 -5.33
CA VAL A 93 -12.68 -13.72 -4.73
C VAL A 93 -12.78 -13.70 -3.20
N LYS A 94 -12.90 -12.51 -2.60
CA LYS A 94 -13.09 -12.34 -1.15
C LYS A 94 -14.39 -13.01 -0.68
N GLU A 95 -15.46 -12.86 -1.43
CA GLU A 95 -16.76 -13.42 -1.10
C GLU A 95 -16.78 -14.94 -1.21
N ARG A 96 -16.13 -15.50 -2.23
CA ARG A 96 -15.93 -16.94 -2.40
C ARG A 96 -15.21 -17.52 -1.18
N ALA A 97 -14.13 -16.87 -0.72
CA ALA A 97 -13.41 -17.30 0.47
C ALA A 97 -14.31 -17.31 1.72
N ARG A 98 -15.14 -16.28 1.89
CA ARG A 98 -16.12 -16.22 3.01
C ARG A 98 -17.15 -17.35 2.93
N ILE A 99 -17.64 -17.66 1.73
CA ILE A 99 -18.62 -18.74 1.54
C ILE A 99 -18.00 -20.10 1.86
N LEU A 100 -16.80 -20.38 1.35
CA LEU A 100 -16.11 -21.65 1.61
C LEU A 100 -15.72 -21.84 3.09
N ALA A 101 -15.58 -20.75 3.84
CA ALA A 101 -15.37 -20.80 5.29
C ALA A 101 -16.62 -21.26 6.09
N LEU A 102 -17.83 -21.16 5.51
CA LEU A 102 -19.08 -21.57 6.17
C LEU A 102 -19.11 -23.09 6.36
N LYS A 103 -19.47 -23.56 7.56
CA LYS A 103 -19.47 -24.99 7.93
C LYS A 103 -20.23 -25.88 6.94
N TYR A 104 -21.35 -25.40 6.39
CA TYR A 104 -22.22 -26.12 5.46
C TYR A 104 -21.84 -25.96 3.98
N ARG A 105 -20.76 -25.23 3.66
CA ARG A 105 -20.26 -24.98 2.29
C ARG A 105 -18.80 -25.38 2.06
N ARG A 106 -18.17 -26.04 3.04
CA ARG A 106 -16.75 -26.43 2.96
C ARG A 106 -16.42 -27.33 1.77
N ASN A 107 -17.39 -28.17 1.37
CA ASN A 107 -17.26 -29.09 0.26
C ASN A 107 -17.71 -28.49 -1.07
N CYS A 108 -18.08 -27.21 -1.11
CA CYS A 108 -18.54 -26.60 -2.35
C CYS A 108 -17.36 -26.29 -3.27
N LYS A 109 -17.45 -26.71 -4.53
CA LYS A 109 -16.48 -26.36 -5.56
C LYS A 109 -17.00 -25.16 -6.34
N ILE A 110 -16.34 -24.03 -6.19
CA ILE A 110 -16.66 -22.79 -6.92
C ILE A 110 -15.45 -22.44 -7.79
N THR A 111 -15.61 -22.58 -9.10
CA THR A 111 -14.60 -22.18 -10.09
C THR A 111 -14.98 -20.86 -10.75
N TYR A 112 -14.01 -20.17 -11.33
CA TYR A 112 -14.18 -18.89 -12.00
C TYR A 112 -13.03 -18.67 -12.98
N GLY A 113 -13.20 -17.75 -13.94
CA GLY A 113 -12.19 -17.38 -14.92
C GLY A 113 -11.19 -16.32 -14.41
N PRO A 114 -10.65 -15.46 -15.27
CA PRO A 114 -9.65 -14.46 -14.86
C PRO A 114 -10.23 -13.40 -13.91
N VAL A 115 -9.38 -12.85 -13.04
CA VAL A 115 -9.75 -11.75 -12.13
C VAL A 115 -9.40 -10.41 -12.77
N ARG A 116 -10.42 -9.60 -13.02
CA ARG A 116 -10.30 -8.26 -13.61
C ARG A 116 -9.81 -7.24 -12.58
N HIS A 117 -8.92 -6.35 -13.04
CA HIS A 117 -8.39 -5.21 -12.29
C HIS A 117 -7.77 -5.61 -10.93
N ASP A 118 -6.96 -6.65 -10.90
CA ASP A 118 -6.13 -7.01 -9.74
C ASP A 118 -4.91 -6.08 -9.56
N TYR A 119 -5.05 -4.80 -9.91
CA TYR A 119 -4.02 -3.80 -9.64
C TYR A 119 -4.19 -3.29 -8.21
N VAL A 120 -3.20 -3.53 -7.36
CA VAL A 120 -3.02 -2.67 -6.18
C VAL A 120 -2.44 -1.39 -6.75
N LEU A 121 -3.20 -0.28 -6.72
CA LEU A 121 -2.57 1.02 -6.82
C LEU A 121 -1.61 1.08 -5.63
N SER A 122 -0.33 0.87 -5.87
CA SER A 122 0.70 1.20 -4.89
C SER A 122 0.55 2.68 -4.65
N THR A 123 -0.15 3.07 -3.59
CA THR A 123 -0.19 4.48 -3.18
C THR A 123 1.26 4.86 -2.96
N PRO A 124 1.84 5.75 -3.80
CA PRO A 124 3.23 6.10 -3.64
C PRO A 124 3.40 6.69 -2.23
N ASP A 125 4.39 6.23 -1.47
CA ASP A 125 4.62 6.76 -0.13
C ASP A 125 4.95 8.26 -0.27
N LEU A 126 4.09 9.11 0.28
CA LEU A 126 4.24 10.56 0.20
C LEU A 126 5.58 11.01 0.80
N ARG A 127 6.09 10.28 1.80
CA ARG A 127 7.44 10.51 2.37
C ARG A 127 8.52 10.37 1.31
N GLU A 128 8.46 9.29 0.54
CA GLU A 128 9.42 9.04 -0.53
C GLU A 128 9.30 10.08 -1.64
N ILE A 129 8.08 10.47 -2.01
CA ILE A 129 7.86 11.51 -3.03
C ILE A 129 8.47 12.83 -2.59
N LEU A 130 8.20 13.26 -1.35
CA LEU A 130 8.69 14.53 -0.83
C LEU A 130 10.22 14.53 -0.74
N LEU A 131 10.84 13.45 -0.26
CA LEU A 131 12.30 13.35 -0.17
C LEU A 131 12.96 13.30 -1.55
N LYS A 132 12.40 12.56 -2.52
CA LYS A 132 12.88 12.57 -3.91
C LYS A 132 12.76 13.96 -4.55
N ARG A 133 11.65 14.67 -4.29
CA ARG A 133 11.49 16.06 -4.76
C ARG A 133 12.51 16.98 -4.10
N PHE A 134 12.79 16.80 -2.81
CA PHE A 134 13.80 17.57 -2.10
C PHE A 134 15.19 17.36 -2.72
N ASP A 135 15.60 16.10 -2.88
CA ASP A 135 16.88 15.72 -3.51
C ASP A 135 17.00 16.24 -4.93
N TYR A 136 15.93 16.18 -5.72
CA TYR A 136 15.91 16.73 -7.07
C TYR A 136 16.15 18.24 -7.10
N LEU A 137 15.53 19.00 -6.19
CA LEU A 137 15.70 20.46 -6.13
C LEU A 137 17.08 20.84 -5.62
N THR A 138 17.65 20.08 -4.70
CA THR A 138 18.98 20.37 -4.13
C THR A 138 20.13 19.89 -5.01
N SER A 139 19.90 18.88 -5.86
CA SER A 139 20.91 18.34 -6.80
C SER A 139 20.94 19.06 -8.15
N LYS A 140 19.88 19.78 -8.55
CA LYS A 140 19.79 20.45 -9.86
C LYS A 140 20.62 21.73 -10.03
N GLY A 141 21.27 22.22 -8.99
CA GLY A 141 22.06 23.46 -9.03
C GLY A 141 23.32 23.37 -9.89
N SER A 142 23.97 24.51 -10.13
CA SER A 142 25.36 24.53 -10.63
C SER A 142 26.28 23.83 -9.63
N LYS A 143 27.44 23.30 -10.04
CA LYS A 143 28.40 22.60 -9.14
C LYS A 143 28.73 23.37 -7.83
N LYS A 144 28.58 24.70 -7.82
CA LYS A 144 28.76 25.57 -6.64
C LYS A 144 27.57 25.61 -5.66
N HIS A 145 26.38 25.22 -6.10
CA HIS A 145 25.11 25.31 -5.36
C HIS A 145 24.34 23.98 -5.40
N GLN A 146 25.08 22.86 -5.37
CA GLN A 146 24.50 21.53 -5.19
C GLN A 146 24.64 21.10 -3.74
N LEU A 147 23.57 20.56 -3.19
CA LEU A 147 23.56 19.96 -1.86
C LEU A 147 22.96 18.57 -1.96
N ASP A 148 23.70 17.57 -1.50
CA ASP A 148 23.15 16.23 -1.32
C ASP A 148 22.28 16.23 -0.05
N ILE A 149 20.97 16.19 -0.24
CA ILE A 149 20.02 16.27 0.88
C ILE A 149 20.10 15.03 1.79
N GLY A 150 20.48 13.87 1.24
CA GLY A 150 20.64 12.65 2.00
C GLY A 150 21.82 12.76 2.96
N LEU A 151 22.97 13.23 2.47
CA LEU A 151 24.14 13.50 3.32
C LEU A 151 23.85 14.59 4.35
N TYR A 152 23.12 15.64 3.97
CA TYR A 152 22.68 16.68 4.90
C TYR A 152 21.88 16.12 6.08
N PHE A 153 20.85 15.32 5.82
CA PHE A 153 20.04 14.75 6.90
C PHE A 153 20.82 13.74 7.75
N LEU A 154 21.73 12.98 7.14
CA LEU A 154 22.64 12.08 7.85
C LEU A 154 23.57 12.85 8.80
N GLU A 155 24.17 13.94 8.34
CA GLU A 155 25.05 14.79 9.15
C GLU A 155 24.28 15.44 10.30
N LYS A 156 23.09 15.97 10.03
CA LYS A 156 22.25 16.59 11.08
C LYS A 156 21.82 15.59 12.14
N LYS A 157 21.51 14.35 11.74
CA LYS A 157 21.14 13.28 12.66
C LYS A 157 22.28 12.85 13.60
N GLU A 158 23.54 13.05 13.21
CA GLU A 158 24.69 12.82 14.11
C GLU A 158 24.81 13.89 15.20
N LEU A 159 24.20 15.06 15.01
CA LEU A 159 24.22 16.17 15.96
C LEU A 159 22.98 16.20 16.85
N GLU A 160 21.79 16.07 16.26
CA GLU A 160 20.50 16.18 16.94
C GLU A 160 19.48 15.20 16.35
N ASN A 161 18.53 14.73 17.15
CA ASN A 161 17.44 13.86 16.66
C ASN A 161 16.28 14.64 16.02
N PHE A 162 16.22 15.95 16.23
CA PHE A 162 15.13 16.80 15.77
C PHE A 162 15.66 18.09 15.18
N ILE A 163 15.04 18.61 14.13
CA ILE A 163 15.46 19.86 13.50
C ILE A 163 14.27 20.80 13.26
N GLN A 164 14.47 22.11 13.42
CA GLN A 164 13.43 23.09 13.12
C GLN A 164 13.33 23.36 11.60
N PRO A 165 12.13 23.51 11.02
CA PRO A 165 11.95 23.91 9.61
C PRO A 165 12.70 25.16 9.22
N ARG A 166 12.75 26.14 10.13
CA ARG A 166 13.49 27.40 9.94
C ARG A 166 15.00 27.17 9.81
N GLN A 167 15.54 26.18 10.50
CA GLN A 167 16.96 25.85 10.40
C GLN A 167 17.27 25.20 9.05
N VAL A 168 16.44 24.26 8.61
CA VAL A 168 16.57 23.66 7.26
C VAL A 168 16.51 24.75 6.20
N GLN A 169 15.55 25.67 6.28
CA GLN A 169 15.43 26.78 5.34
C GLN A 169 16.67 27.69 5.31
N ARG A 170 17.30 27.94 6.47
CA ARG A 170 18.55 28.71 6.56
C ARG A 170 19.70 27.95 5.91
N ASP A 171 19.85 26.67 6.23
CA ASP A 171 20.92 25.83 5.70
C ASP A 171 20.82 25.72 4.16
N MET A 172 19.60 25.60 3.61
CA MET A 172 19.39 25.61 2.15
C MET A 172 19.80 26.95 1.51
N LYS A 173 19.45 28.08 2.14
CA LYS A 173 19.87 29.41 1.67
C LYS A 173 21.38 29.60 1.71
N ILE A 174 22.04 29.10 2.76
CA ILE A 174 23.51 29.15 2.90
C ILE A 174 24.18 28.32 1.81
N ALA A 175 23.62 27.15 1.49
CA ALA A 175 24.08 26.31 0.38
C ALA A 175 23.76 26.91 -1.01
N GLY A 176 23.08 28.06 -1.08
CA GLY A 176 22.65 28.70 -2.32
C GLY A 176 21.57 27.94 -3.07
N VAL A 177 20.83 27.05 -2.39
CA VAL A 177 19.72 26.28 -2.95
C VAL A 177 18.39 26.96 -2.61
N SER A 178 17.56 27.17 -3.62
CA SER A 178 16.19 27.67 -3.43
C SER A 178 15.25 26.48 -3.24
N VAL A 179 14.65 26.36 -2.05
CA VAL A 179 13.64 25.35 -1.73
C VAL A 179 12.40 26.06 -1.21
N ASP A 180 11.24 25.71 -1.78
CA ASP A 180 9.95 26.28 -1.39
C ASP A 180 9.59 25.92 0.06
N ASN A 181 9.03 26.88 0.80
CA ASN A 181 8.60 26.64 2.18
C ASN A 181 7.52 25.55 2.27
N GLU A 182 6.66 25.45 1.25
CA GLU A 182 5.64 24.41 1.18
C GLU A 182 6.22 23.00 1.17
N LEU A 183 7.40 22.81 0.54
CA LEU A 183 8.06 21.51 0.54
C LEU A 183 8.58 21.16 1.94
N ILE A 184 9.16 22.13 2.64
CA ILE A 184 9.68 21.94 4.00
C ILE A 184 8.54 21.66 4.99
N GLU A 185 7.44 22.40 4.90
CA GLU A 185 6.23 22.13 5.70
C GLU A 185 5.61 20.77 5.36
N GLY A 186 5.62 20.37 4.09
CA GLY A 186 5.17 19.02 3.69
C GLY A 186 6.01 17.90 4.32
N VAL A 187 7.34 18.07 4.39
CA VAL A 187 8.22 17.13 5.11
C VAL A 187 7.94 17.15 6.61
N LEU A 188 7.72 18.34 7.18
CA LEU A 188 7.36 18.50 8.59
C LEU A 188 6.08 17.75 8.96
N ASP A 189 5.04 17.84 8.14
CA ASP A 189 3.77 17.17 8.40
C ASP A 189 3.91 15.64 8.29
N MET A 190 4.82 15.14 7.44
CA MET A 190 5.07 13.70 7.27
C MET A 190 6.04 13.10 8.30
N PHE A 191 6.87 13.93 8.93
CA PHE A 191 7.85 13.55 9.94
C PHE A 191 7.77 14.48 11.16
N PRO A 192 6.66 14.45 11.92
CA PRO A 192 6.46 15.35 13.05
C PRO A 192 7.36 14.98 14.24
N GLY A 193 8.15 15.94 14.71
CA GLY A 193 8.92 15.87 15.96
C GLY A 193 8.22 16.52 17.16
N PRO A 194 8.84 16.51 18.35
CA PRO A 194 8.29 17.11 19.55
C PRO A 194 8.14 18.63 19.42
N LYS A 195 7.10 19.19 20.04
CA LYS A 195 6.90 20.63 20.11
C LYS A 195 7.85 21.24 21.16
N LEU A 196 8.51 22.33 20.79
CA LEU A 196 9.33 23.14 21.70
C LEU A 196 8.45 23.92 22.69
N GLU A 197 9.02 24.31 23.83
CA GLU A 197 8.32 25.04 24.92
C GLU A 197 7.60 26.33 24.47
N LYS A 198 8.08 26.96 23.40
CA LYS A 198 7.47 28.18 22.80
C LYS A 198 6.51 27.88 21.63
N GLY A 199 6.04 26.64 21.50
CA GLY A 199 5.15 26.21 20.41
C GLY A 199 5.85 26.00 19.05
N GLY A 200 7.17 25.96 19.02
CA GLY A 200 7.94 25.68 17.80
C GLY A 200 7.78 24.23 17.34
N LYS A 201 7.50 24.01 16.05
CA LYS A 201 7.45 22.67 15.44
C LYS A 201 8.87 22.18 15.11
N THR A 202 9.11 20.88 15.24
CA THR A 202 10.35 20.21 14.82
C THR A 202 10.04 19.03 13.90
N MET A 203 11.02 18.66 13.09
CA MET A 203 11.02 17.47 12.22
C MET A 203 11.78 16.34 12.91
N ASP A 204 11.26 15.12 12.81
CA ASP A 204 11.94 13.90 13.26
C ASP A 204 13.02 13.48 12.25
N LEU A 205 14.29 13.67 12.62
CA LEU A 205 15.42 13.27 11.79
C LEU A 205 15.63 11.76 11.75
N VAL A 206 15.20 11.02 12.79
CA VAL A 206 15.37 9.57 12.83
C VAL A 206 14.54 8.92 11.73
N GLY A 207 13.24 9.26 11.66
CA GLY A 207 12.36 8.79 10.60
C GLY A 207 12.76 9.27 9.21
N ILE A 208 13.24 10.51 9.07
CA ILE A 208 13.74 11.01 7.78
C ILE A 208 14.94 10.19 7.32
N VAL A 209 15.91 9.94 8.20
CA VAL A 209 17.13 9.17 7.89
C VAL A 209 16.81 7.72 7.55
N GLU A 210 15.84 7.10 8.21
CA GLU A 210 15.40 5.74 7.87
C GLU A 210 14.93 5.66 6.41
N ILE A 211 14.11 6.61 5.96
CA ILE A 211 13.65 6.67 4.57
C ILE A 211 14.79 7.05 3.62
N VAL A 212 15.68 7.97 3.99
CA VAL A 212 16.87 8.32 3.19
C VAL A 212 17.75 7.09 2.96
N MET A 213 18.03 6.29 3.99
CA MET A 213 18.82 5.06 3.87
C MET A 213 18.13 3.99 3.04
N ARG A 214 16.80 3.97 3.03
CA ARG A 214 16.01 3.07 2.17
C ARG A 214 16.04 3.51 0.71
N LEU A 215 16.01 4.82 0.44
CA LEU A 215 16.01 5.37 -0.92
C LEU A 215 17.40 5.41 -1.56
N TRP A 216 18.44 5.70 -0.76
CA TRP A 216 19.82 5.92 -1.19
C TRP A 216 20.81 5.23 -0.23
N PRO A 217 20.86 3.88 -0.20
CA PRO A 217 21.71 3.12 0.73
C PRO A 217 23.22 3.36 0.56
N GLU A 218 23.63 3.89 -0.60
CA GLU A 218 25.01 4.27 -0.92
C GLU A 218 25.46 5.57 -0.24
N LYS A 219 24.54 6.45 0.17
CA LYS A 219 24.88 7.72 0.82
C LYS A 219 25.34 7.45 2.25
N LYS A 220 26.66 7.51 2.46
CA LYS A 220 27.29 7.38 3.78
C LYS A 220 28.18 8.60 4.02
N LEU A 221 28.21 9.06 5.27
CA LEU A 221 29.11 10.13 5.68
C LEU A 221 30.57 9.69 5.44
N PRO A 222 31.45 10.61 5.02
CA PRO A 222 32.88 10.30 4.91
C PRO A 222 33.43 9.85 6.28
N PRO A 223 34.40 8.94 6.33
CA PRO A 223 35.02 8.52 7.58
C PRO A 223 35.60 9.74 8.30
N LYS A 224 35.28 9.91 9.58
CA LYS A 224 35.85 10.97 10.41
C LYS A 224 37.38 10.80 10.40
N PRO A 225 38.18 11.83 10.10
CA PRO A 225 39.64 11.73 10.23
C PRO A 225 39.97 11.33 11.67
N GLU A 226 40.89 10.38 11.83
CA GLU A 226 41.37 9.96 13.15
C GLU A 226 41.85 11.21 13.92
N PRO A 227 41.52 11.34 15.22
CA PRO A 227 41.98 12.47 16.00
C PRO A 227 43.51 12.51 15.96
N GLU A 228 44.08 13.62 15.47
CA GLU A 228 45.53 13.85 15.51
C GLU A 228 46.01 13.67 16.96
N PRO A 229 47.09 12.89 17.21
CA PRO A 229 47.58 12.68 18.56
C PRO A 229 47.96 14.03 19.17
N GLU A 230 47.35 14.35 20.32
CA GLU A 230 47.60 15.61 21.05
C GLU A 230 49.10 15.80 21.27
N GLU A 231 49.67 16.85 20.67
CA GLU A 231 51.03 17.28 20.97
C GLU A 231 51.15 17.58 22.46
N GLN A 232 51.91 16.75 23.18
CA GLN A 232 52.22 16.95 24.58
C GLN A 232 52.93 18.30 24.75
N LYS A 233 52.21 19.30 25.28
CA LYS A 233 52.81 20.56 25.71
C LYS A 233 53.79 20.28 26.84
N VAL A 234 55.08 20.35 26.53
CA VAL A 234 56.18 20.32 27.50
C VAL A 234 55.97 21.42 28.54
N VAL A 235 55.68 21.03 29.78
CA VAL A 235 55.58 21.95 30.92
C VAL A 235 56.97 22.51 31.23
N LYS A 236 57.26 23.74 30.77
CA LYS A 236 58.41 24.52 31.23
C LYS A 236 58.13 25.01 32.66
N GLY A 237 58.96 24.55 33.60
CA GLY A 237 58.85 24.83 35.03
C GLY A 237 58.79 26.32 35.40
N GLN A 238 57.92 26.65 36.35
CA GLN A 238 57.84 27.97 36.97
C GLN A 238 59.06 28.22 37.88
N LYS A 239 59.86 29.23 37.55
CA LYS A 239 60.84 29.82 38.47
C LYS A 239 60.11 30.66 39.52
N GLY A 240 60.10 30.21 40.78
CA GLY A 240 59.69 31.00 41.93
C GLY A 240 60.66 32.16 42.22
N LYS A 241 60.13 33.39 42.33
CA LYS A 241 60.88 34.58 42.77
C LYS A 241 60.87 34.68 44.32
N LYS A 242 62.07 34.63 44.89
CA LYS A 242 62.66 35.44 46.00
C LYS A 242 61.82 35.81 47.23
N LYS A 243 62.38 35.62 48.44
CA LYS A 243 63.03 36.72 49.22
C LYS A 243 63.70 36.26 50.52
N LYS A 244 64.88 36.85 50.77
CA LYS A 244 65.72 36.81 51.98
C LYS A 244 65.00 37.38 53.21
N LYS A 245 65.24 36.83 54.40
CA LYS A 245 65.12 37.54 55.70
C LYS A 245 66.51 37.85 56.26
N LYS A 246 66.59 39.03 56.88
CA LYS A 246 67.76 39.69 57.47
C LYS A 246 68.32 38.94 58.69
N LYS A 247 69.61 39.19 58.97
CA LYS A 247 70.21 39.13 60.31
C LYS A 247 69.50 40.10 61.25
#